data_AF-A0AA37IWB2-F1
#
_entry.id   AF-A0AA37IWB2-F1
#
_cell.length_a   1.000
_cell.length_b   1.000
_cell.length_c   1.000
_cell.angle_alpha   90.00
_cell.angle_beta   90.00
_cell.angle_gamma   90.00
#
_symmetry.space_group_name_H-M   'P 1'
#
loop_
_entity.id
_entity.type
_entity.pdbx_description
1 polymer ?
#
loop_
_entity_poly.entity_id
_entity_poly.type
_entity_poly.pdbx_seq_one_letter_code
_entity_poly.pdbx_strand_id
1 'polypeptide(L)'
;MVSADFLARGEWGCYSYFFTKVVDRPQDHPCHIKPAGEYAVTYLAGDYYNAAPAFQLLKDFFAEHGFRPGEFCYKEAVLDEVSMADPEGYLTRISIQVLR
;
A
#
# COMPACT_ATOMS: atom_id res chain seq x y z
N MET A 1 -2.50 -3.51 -4.68
CA MET A 1 -1.86 -2.29 -5.22
C MET A 1 -2.94 -1.26 -5.50
N VAL A 2 -2.70 -0.04 -5.05
CA VAL A 2 -3.57 1.12 -5.27
C VAL A 2 -2.79 2.13 -6.09
N SER A 3 -3.34 2.63 -7.19
CA SER A 3 -2.67 3.67 -8.00
C SER A 3 -2.45 4.94 -7.19
N ALA A 4 -1.29 5.58 -7.36
CA ALA A 4 -1.02 6.89 -6.78
C ALA A 4 -2.03 7.96 -7.23
N ASP A 5 -2.61 7.81 -8.42
CA ASP A 5 -3.67 8.70 -8.91
C ASP A 5 -4.94 8.61 -8.06
N PHE A 6 -5.31 7.40 -7.61
CA PHE A 6 -6.42 7.25 -6.67
C PHE A 6 -6.13 7.94 -5.35
N LEU A 7 -4.87 7.93 -4.89
CA LEU A 7 -4.48 8.66 -3.70
C LEU A 7 -4.62 10.17 -3.88
N ALA A 8 -4.14 10.69 -5.01
CA ALA A 8 -4.23 12.12 -5.31
C ALA A 8 -5.70 12.59 -5.30
N ARG A 9 -6.61 11.80 -5.91
CA ARG A 9 -8.04 12.12 -6.02
C ARG A 9 -8.87 11.78 -4.78
N GLY A 10 -8.32 11.06 -3.81
CA GLY A 10 -9.03 10.64 -2.60
C GLY A 10 -9.99 9.47 -2.80
N GLU A 11 -9.74 8.64 -3.81
CA GLU A 11 -10.53 7.45 -4.14
C GLU A 11 -9.98 6.20 -3.41
N TRP A 12 -10.14 6.19 -2.08
CA TRP A 12 -9.43 5.25 -1.18
C TRP A 12 -9.86 3.77 -1.27
N GLY A 13 -11.04 3.50 -1.84
CA GLY A 13 -11.59 2.15 -1.97
C GLY A 13 -11.18 1.40 -3.25
N CYS A 14 -10.49 2.07 -4.17
CA CYS A 14 -10.19 1.53 -5.49
C CYS A 14 -8.88 0.76 -5.50
N TYR A 15 -8.91 -0.51 -5.93
CA TYR A 15 -7.73 -1.33 -6.15
C TYR A 15 -7.45 -1.45 -7.63
N SER A 16 -6.21 -1.19 -8.04
CA SER A 16 -5.77 -1.45 -9.42
C SER A 16 -5.49 -2.93 -9.63
N TYR A 17 -4.89 -3.59 -8.63
CA TYR A 17 -4.52 -5.00 -8.68
C TYR A 17 -4.50 -5.64 -7.29
N PHE A 18 -4.89 -6.90 -7.19
CA PHE A 18 -4.50 -7.77 -6.08
C PHE A 18 -3.12 -8.39 -6.37
N PHE A 19 -2.31 -8.59 -5.35
CA PHE A 19 -0.95 -9.11 -5.51
C PHE A 19 -0.56 -9.94 -4.30
N THR A 20 0.39 -10.86 -4.52
CA THR A 20 1.10 -11.56 -3.47
C THR A 20 2.58 -11.59 -3.82
N LYS A 21 3.45 -11.60 -2.80
CA LYS A 21 4.88 -11.71 -3.02
C LYS A 21 5.22 -13.14 -3.43
N VAL A 22 5.93 -13.27 -4.53
CA VAL A 22 6.48 -14.56 -5.00
C VAL A 22 7.98 -14.60 -4.74
N VAL A 23 8.52 -15.79 -4.48
CA VAL A 23 9.97 -15.99 -4.29
C VAL A 23 10.68 -15.94 -5.63
N ASP A 24 10.18 -16.70 -6.60
CA ASP A 24 10.71 -16.77 -7.95
C ASP A 24 9.79 -16.07 -8.94
N ARG A 25 10.38 -15.49 -9.99
CA ARG A 25 9.60 -14.90 -11.08
C ARG A 25 8.91 -16.02 -11.86
N PRO A 26 7.58 -16.03 -11.97
CA PRO A 26 6.89 -17.08 -12.73
C PRO A 26 7.24 -16.98 -14.21
N GLN A 27 7.42 -18.14 -14.85
CA GLN A 27 7.50 -18.22 -16.30
C GLN A 27 6.08 -18.05 -16.88
N ASP A 28 5.97 -17.37 -18.01
CA ASP A 28 4.73 -17.19 -18.79
C ASP A 28 3.54 -16.52 -18.07
N HIS A 29 3.76 -15.92 -16.90
CA HIS A 29 2.75 -15.14 -16.20
C HIS A 29 3.22 -13.69 -15.93
N PRO A 30 2.32 -12.70 -16.03
CA PRO A 30 2.63 -11.33 -15.64
C PRO A 30 3.14 -11.26 -14.20
N CYS A 31 4.23 -10.55 -13.99
CA CYS A 31 4.82 -10.35 -12.68
C CYS A 31 5.23 -8.89 -12.54
N HIS A 32 4.73 -8.23 -11.50
CA HIS A 32 5.09 -6.87 -11.15
C HIS A 32 6.33 -6.85 -10.27
N ILE A 33 7.31 -6.02 -10.61
CA ILE A 33 8.50 -5.80 -9.79
C ILE A 33 8.28 -4.54 -8.97
N LYS A 34 8.19 -4.67 -7.65
CA LYS A 34 8.24 -3.52 -6.73
C LYS A 34 9.62 -2.85 -6.87
N PRO A 35 9.70 -1.60 -7.34
CA PRO A 35 10.99 -0.94 -7.57
C PRO A 35 11.85 -0.87 -6.31
N ALA A 36 13.18 -1.00 -6.45
CA ALA A 36 14.08 -0.70 -5.35
C ALA A 36 14.16 0.82 -5.12
N GLY A 37 14.26 1.25 -3.87
CA GLY A 37 14.39 2.66 -3.53
C GLY A 37 13.86 3.01 -2.14
N GLU A 38 13.70 4.31 -1.91
CA GLU A 38 13.14 4.86 -0.68
C GLU A 38 11.61 4.81 -0.72
N TYR A 39 10.99 4.48 0.41
CA TYR A 39 9.54 4.36 0.55
C TYR A 39 9.08 5.09 1.81
N ALA A 40 8.01 5.87 1.67
CA ALA A 40 7.22 6.28 2.82
C ALA A 40 6.34 5.10 3.25
N VAL A 41 6.30 4.82 4.55
CA VAL A 41 5.61 3.66 5.11
C VAL A 41 4.78 4.09 6.29
N THR A 42 3.52 3.67 6.32
CA THR A 42 2.66 3.75 7.50
C THR A 42 2.06 2.38 7.80
N TYR A 43 1.56 2.22 9.02
CA TYR A 43 0.85 1.04 9.47
C TYR A 43 -0.57 1.42 9.88
N LEU A 44 -1.54 0.65 9.40
CA LEU A 44 -2.92 0.67 9.86
C LEU A 44 -3.08 -0.51 10.82
N ALA A 45 -3.39 -0.21 12.08
CA ALA A 45 -3.85 -1.19 13.05
C ALA A 45 -5.38 -1.25 13.03
N GLY A 46 -5.93 -2.46 13.15
CA GLY A 46 -7.37 -2.71 13.08
C GLY A 46 -7.85 -2.97 11.65
N ASP A 47 -9.14 -2.76 11.41
CA ASP A 47 -9.83 -3.15 10.18
C ASP A 47 -9.07 -2.74 8.90
N TYR A 48 -8.63 -3.77 8.16
CA TYR A 48 -7.95 -3.64 6.87
C TYR A 48 -8.71 -2.74 5.90
N TYR A 49 -10.05 -2.77 5.90
CA TYR A 49 -10.85 -2.01 4.94
C TYR A 49 -10.96 -0.53 5.29
N ASN A 50 -10.73 -0.15 6.54
CA ASN A 50 -10.73 1.24 7.00
C ASN A 50 -9.37 1.93 6.78
N ALA A 51 -8.87 1.89 5.54
CA ALA A 51 -7.54 2.40 5.19
C ALA A 51 -7.48 3.91 4.86
N ALA A 52 -8.64 4.59 4.79
CA ALA A 52 -8.70 6.00 4.41
C ALA A 52 -7.84 6.92 5.31
N PRO A 53 -7.83 6.78 6.66
CA PRO A 53 -6.95 7.59 7.51
C PRO A 53 -5.47 7.39 7.20
N ALA A 54 -5.05 6.15 6.93
CA ALA A 54 -3.66 5.83 6.62
C ALA A 54 -3.22 6.39 5.25
N PHE A 55 -4.11 6.36 4.26
CA PHE A 55 -3.84 6.99 2.97
C PHE A 55 -3.81 8.52 3.04
N GLN A 56 -4.69 9.12 3.84
CA GLN A 56 -4.69 10.57 4.07
C GLN A 56 -3.38 11.00 4.73
N LEU A 57 -2.92 10.28 5.76
CA LEU A 57 -1.63 10.53 6.41
C LEU A 57 -0.47 10.51 5.42
N LEU A 58 -0.41 9.50 4.53
CA LEU A 58 0.62 9.43 3.50
C LEU A 58 0.51 10.59 2.50
N LYS A 59 -0.70 10.96 2.07
CA LYS A 59 -0.91 12.08 1.15
C LYS A 59 -0.41 13.39 1.75
N ASP A 60 -0.72 13.64 3.02
CA ASP A 60 -0.30 14.85 3.74
C ASP A 60 1.22 14.89 3.90
N PHE A 61 1.84 13.76 4.23
CA PHE A 61 3.30 13.63 4.30
C PHE A 61 3.99 13.97 2.96
N PHE A 62 3.46 13.49 1.83
CA PHE A 62 4.02 13.84 0.52
C PHE A 62 3.87 15.33 0.20
N ALA A 63 2.72 15.93 0.54
CA ALA A 63 2.46 17.35 0.31
C ALA A 63 3.37 18.23 1.17
N GLU A 64 3.53 17.91 2.46
CA GLU A 64 4.38 18.65 3.40
C GLU A 64 5.84 18.72 2.94
N HIS A 65 6.36 17.60 2.40
CA HIS A 65 7.74 17.48 1.98
C HIS A 65 8.00 17.76 0.49
N GLY A 66 6.96 18.02 -0.30
CA GLY A 66 7.08 18.25 -1.74
C GLY A 66 7.56 17.02 -2.53
N PHE A 67 7.31 15.82 -2.00
CA PHE A 67 7.72 14.56 -2.63
C PHE A 67 6.80 14.16 -3.78
N ARG A 68 7.33 13.41 -4.75
CA ARG A 68 6.54 12.79 -5.82
C ARG A 68 6.32 11.30 -5.51
N PRO A 69 5.09 10.79 -5.58
CA PRO A 69 4.85 9.37 -5.40
C PRO A 69 5.32 8.55 -6.61
N GLY A 70 5.77 7.32 -6.38
CA GLY A 70 5.84 6.31 -7.43
C GLY A 70 4.46 5.85 -7.91
N GLU A 71 4.43 4.94 -8.88
CA GLU A 71 3.18 4.53 -9.56
C GLU A 71 2.13 3.91 -8.64
N PHE A 72 2.57 3.05 -7.71
CA PHE A 72 1.68 2.29 -6.85
C PHE A 72 1.99 2.46 -5.37
N CYS A 73 0.92 2.48 -4.60
CA CYS A 73 0.90 2.16 -3.20
C CYS A 73 0.69 0.66 -2.99
N TYR A 74 1.53 0.06 -2.14
CA TYR A 74 1.49 -1.34 -1.75
C TYR A 74 0.85 -1.44 -0.38
N LYS A 75 -0.38 -1.95 -0.35
CA LYS A 75 -1.14 -2.29 0.86
C LYS A 75 -0.99 -3.78 1.09
N GLU A 76 -0.26 -4.15 2.13
CA GLU A 76 0.18 -5.51 2.45
C GLU A 76 -0.40 -5.90 3.82
N ALA A 77 -1.16 -6.99 3.88
CA ALA A 77 -1.62 -7.53 5.15
C ALA A 77 -0.44 -8.25 5.85
N VAL A 78 -0.06 -7.76 7.03
CA VAL A 78 1.04 -8.34 7.84
C VAL A 78 0.47 -9.30 8.87
N LEU A 79 -0.61 -8.89 9.53
CA LEU A 79 -1.48 -9.73 10.36
C LEU A 79 -2.89 -9.57 9.81
N ASP A 80 -3.51 -10.70 9.46
CA ASP A 80 -4.78 -10.80 8.77
C ASP A 80 -5.70 -11.85 9.42
N GLU A 81 -6.82 -12.15 8.76
CA GLU A 81 -7.84 -13.09 9.23
C GLU A 81 -7.34 -14.52 9.46
N VAL A 82 -6.20 -14.90 8.87
CA VAL A 82 -5.60 -16.23 9.06
C VAL A 82 -4.80 -16.26 10.36
N SER A 83 -4.25 -15.10 10.76
CA SER A 83 -3.40 -14.96 11.95
C SER A 83 -4.15 -14.47 13.19
N MET A 84 -5.24 -13.74 13.02
CA MET A 84 -6.00 -13.08 14.08
C MET A 84 -7.49 -13.32 13.87
N ALA A 85 -8.21 -13.70 14.93
CA ALA A 85 -9.65 -13.90 14.86
C ALA A 85 -10.43 -12.58 14.94
N ASP A 86 -9.86 -11.57 15.60
CA ASP A 86 -10.45 -10.25 15.79
C ASP A 86 -9.82 -9.25 14.81
N PRO A 87 -10.62 -8.55 13.96
CA PRO A 87 -10.14 -7.49 13.08
C PRO A 87 -9.35 -6.37 13.76
N GLU A 88 -9.60 -6.10 15.06
CA GLU A 88 -8.82 -5.12 15.82
C GLU A 88 -7.35 -5.53 15.99
N GLY A 89 -7.05 -6.83 15.85
CA GLY A 89 -5.70 -7.37 15.87
C GLY A 89 -4.98 -7.31 14.53
N TYR A 90 -5.66 -6.90 13.45
CA TYR A 90 -5.05 -6.83 12.13
C TYR A 90 -3.98 -5.73 12.06
N LEU A 91 -2.99 -5.97 11.21
CA LEU A 91 -1.93 -5.02 10.94
C LEU A 91 -1.67 -4.97 9.44
N THR A 92 -1.88 -3.80 8.86
CA THR A 92 -1.67 -3.57 7.43
C THR A 92 -0.53 -2.59 7.22
N ARG A 93 0.47 -2.99 6.45
CA ARG A 93 1.54 -2.10 6.02
C ARG A 93 1.15 -1.43 4.70
N ILE A 94 1.25 -0.10 4.66
CA ILE A 94 0.98 0.68 3.46
C ILE A 94 2.25 1.43 3.08
N SER A 95 2.75 1.22 1.87
CA SER A 95 4.01 1.82 1.40
C SER A 95 3.92 2.37 -0.01
N ILE A 96 4.52 3.53 -0.25
CA ILE A 96 4.61 4.15 -1.58
C ILE A 96 6.02 4.71 -1.80
N GLN A 97 6.53 4.53 -3.01
CA GLN A 97 7.89 4.95 -3.34
C GLN A 97 7.99 6.48 -3.31
N VAL A 98 9.09 7.00 -2.77
CA VAL A 98 9.42 8.42 -2.80
C VAL A 98 10.31 8.67 -4.02
N LEU A 99 9.84 9.51 -4.94
CA LEU A 99 10.60 10.03 -6.07
C LEU A 99 10.95 11.50 -5.78
N ARG A 100 12.21 11.87 -6.05
CA ARG A 100 12.75 13.22 -5.87
C ARG A 100 13.00 13.87 -7.21
#